data_AF-A0A819YC09-F1
#
_entry.id   AF-A0A819YC09-F1
#
_cell.length_a   1.000
_cell.length_b   1.000
_cell.length_c   1.000
_cell.angle_alpha   90.00
_cell.angle_beta   90.00
_cell.angle_gamma   90.00
#
_symmetry.space_group_name_H-M   'P 1'
#
loop_
_entity.id
_entity.type
_entity.pdbx_description
1 polymer ?
#
loop_
_entity_poly.entity_id
_entity_poly.type
_entity_poly.pdbx_seq_one_letter_code
_entity_poly.pdbx_strand_id
1 'polypeptide(L)'
;MTSNTDRASFSGSSTALLAIPYAVTPGESRNFDLTTSSYAGSNGPNADPAYLFSQIRSTEWIHRYGLKSQRLTFDQILQQIGFKRVESFDPVIGKTVTAKYAGNLYHEVQHDNGDRYVLTCRPDKLREFHHRLTRMLSLLRKRVLFITDGSRRLFGVISEPTVCLVCDCKTLDHRIFNQFQVSLTNLFKEQISKIKKFNVIWVSNDNEQFREQPIDVNATNIDQADDSFFKPDHQ
;
A
#
# COMPACT_ATOMS: atom_id res chain seq x y z
N MET A 1 -11.05 -13.99 -56.58
CA MET A 1 -10.49 -12.75 -56.00
C MET A 1 -10.96 -12.67 -54.56
N THR A 2 -10.07 -13.04 -53.63
CA THR A 2 -10.31 -13.09 -52.20
C THR A 2 -9.41 -12.04 -51.55
N SER A 3 -9.98 -11.09 -50.80
CA SER A 3 -9.24 -10.10 -50.00
C SER A 3 -9.87 -10.04 -48.60
N ASN A 4 -9.26 -10.77 -47.68
CA ASN A 4 -8.49 -10.29 -46.51
C ASN A 4 -9.33 -9.64 -45.40
N THR A 5 -9.52 -10.45 -44.35
CA THR A 5 -10.04 -10.10 -43.03
C THR A 5 -8.84 -9.90 -42.12
N ASP A 6 -8.41 -8.65 -41.89
CA ASP A 6 -7.36 -8.38 -40.91
C ASP A 6 -7.98 -8.24 -39.51
N ARG A 7 -7.82 -9.34 -38.77
CA ARG A 7 -8.17 -9.49 -37.36
C ARG A 7 -7.00 -8.95 -36.53
N ALA A 8 -7.12 -7.72 -36.03
CA ALA A 8 -6.15 -7.18 -35.09
C ALA A 8 -6.22 -7.94 -33.76
N SER A 9 -5.26 -8.83 -33.55
CA SER A 9 -5.01 -9.53 -32.28
C SER A 9 -4.31 -8.59 -31.30
N PHE A 10 -5.04 -8.06 -30.32
CA PHE A 10 -4.45 -7.33 -29.19
C PHE A 10 -3.98 -8.35 -28.14
N SER A 11 -2.69 -8.67 -28.15
CA SER A 11 -2.06 -9.51 -27.12
C SER A 11 -1.61 -8.66 -25.93
N GLY A 12 -2.14 -8.96 -24.74
CA GLY A 12 -1.48 -8.70 -23.47
C GLY A 12 -1.36 -7.23 -23.04
N SER A 13 -2.47 -6.61 -22.67
CA SER A 13 -2.44 -5.46 -21.75
C SER A 13 -3.21 -5.86 -20.50
N SER A 14 -2.54 -5.81 -19.35
CA SER A 14 -3.13 -6.07 -18.04
C SER A 14 -4.23 -5.03 -17.79
N THR A 15 -5.48 -5.41 -18.07
CA THR A 15 -6.66 -4.60 -17.80
C THR A 15 -6.87 -4.56 -16.30
N ALA A 16 -6.49 -3.46 -15.65
CA ALA A 16 -6.94 -3.19 -14.29
C ALA A 16 -8.38 -2.66 -14.39
N LEU A 17 -9.35 -3.57 -14.36
CA LEU A 17 -10.74 -3.20 -14.06
C LEU A 17 -10.78 -2.73 -12.60
N LEU A 18 -10.72 -1.41 -12.39
CA LEU A 18 -11.05 -0.82 -11.09
C LEU A 18 -12.57 -0.90 -10.92
N ALA A 19 -13.06 -2.06 -10.49
CA ALA A 19 -14.32 -2.11 -9.77
C ALA A 19 -14.13 -1.23 -8.53
N ILE A 20 -15.01 -0.24 -8.35
CA ILE A 20 -15.07 0.59 -7.14
C ILE A 20 -16.08 -0.07 -6.19
N PRO A 21 -15.66 -0.87 -5.19
CA PRO A 21 -16.52 -1.12 -4.05
C PRO A 21 -15.95 -0.33 -2.87
N TYR A 22 -16.57 0.80 -2.52
CA TYR A 22 -16.99 1.04 -1.14
C TYR A 22 -17.81 2.32 -1.03
N ALA A 23 -19.11 2.16 -0.78
CA ALA A 23 -19.90 3.18 -0.11
C ALA A 23 -19.43 3.23 1.35
N VAL A 24 -18.74 4.30 1.73
CA VAL A 24 -18.44 4.58 3.14
C VAL A 24 -19.64 5.33 3.72
N THR A 25 -20.40 4.65 4.57
CA THR A 25 -21.43 5.26 5.41
C THR A 25 -20.82 6.34 6.32
N PRO A 26 -21.50 7.46 6.60
CA PRO A 26 -20.98 8.49 7.49
C PRO A 26 -21.05 7.98 8.93
N GLY A 27 -19.89 7.62 9.50
CA GLY A 27 -19.78 7.15 10.88
C GLY A 27 -18.39 7.43 11.45
N GLU A 28 -18.34 8.41 12.35
CA GLU A 28 -17.30 8.67 13.34
C GLU A 28 -15.84 8.69 12.86
N SER A 29 -15.36 9.90 12.53
CA SER A 29 -13.95 10.24 12.54
C SER A 29 -13.37 10.00 13.93
N ARG A 30 -12.78 8.81 14.17
CA ARG A 30 -11.86 8.62 15.28
C ARG A 30 -10.61 9.44 14.97
N ASN A 31 -10.58 10.65 15.50
CA ASN A 31 -9.39 11.50 15.52
C ASN A 31 -8.29 10.74 16.27
N PHE A 32 -7.40 10.09 15.54
CA PHE A 32 -6.13 9.64 16.08
C PHE A 32 -5.23 10.87 16.15
N ASP A 33 -4.97 11.34 17.37
CA ASP A 33 -4.11 12.47 17.61
C ASP A 33 -2.68 12.16 17.10
N LEU A 34 -2.23 12.92 16.10
CA LEU A 34 -1.00 12.70 15.33
C LEU A 34 0.12 13.68 15.73
N THR A 35 -0.10 14.53 16.73
CA THR A 35 0.85 15.61 17.07
C THR A 35 1.76 15.25 18.24
N THR A 36 2.44 14.11 18.21
CA THR A 36 3.66 13.94 19.04
C THR A 36 4.56 12.87 18.44
N SER A 37 5.61 13.30 17.74
CA SER A 37 6.95 12.69 17.84
C SER A 37 7.93 13.49 16.97
N SER A 38 8.42 14.60 17.53
CA SER A 38 9.71 15.14 17.16
C SER A 38 10.77 14.27 17.84
N TYR A 39 11.63 13.57 17.09
CA TYR A 39 12.94 13.18 17.60
C TYR A 39 13.94 12.93 16.46
N ALA A 40 15.06 13.64 16.58
CA ALA A 40 16.28 13.53 15.80
C ALA A 40 17.12 12.30 16.21
N GLY A 41 18.03 11.89 15.33
CA GLY A 41 19.24 11.16 15.72
C GLY A 41 19.25 9.64 15.53
N SER A 42 19.67 9.26 14.32
CA SER A 42 20.59 8.17 13.92
C SER A 42 20.38 6.68 14.28
N ASN A 43 20.76 5.89 13.27
CA ASN A 43 21.09 4.46 13.22
C ASN A 43 19.94 3.44 13.15
N GLY A 44 19.39 3.33 11.93
CA GLY A 44 18.68 2.16 11.42
C GLY A 44 17.61 2.53 10.40
N PRO A 45 17.38 1.70 9.38
CA PRO A 45 18.22 1.73 8.17
C PRO A 45 18.27 3.16 7.57
N ASN A 46 19.37 3.51 6.88
CA ASN A 46 19.52 4.70 6.04
C ASN A 46 18.49 4.68 4.91
N ALA A 47 17.25 4.91 5.27
CA ALA A 47 16.15 4.92 4.37
C ALA A 47 15.99 6.41 4.04
N ASP A 48 16.52 6.80 2.88
CA ASP A 48 16.34 8.10 2.24
C ASP A 48 14.87 8.56 2.27
N PRO A 49 14.48 9.70 2.87
CA PRO A 49 13.08 10.13 2.96
C PRO A 49 12.29 10.09 1.63
N ALA A 50 12.96 10.09 0.48
CA ALA A 50 12.38 9.93 -0.85
C ALA A 50 11.53 8.66 -1.06
N TYR A 51 11.89 7.49 -0.50
CA TYR A 51 11.14 6.24 -0.81
C TYR A 51 9.77 6.16 -0.13
N LEU A 52 9.53 6.93 0.95
CA LEU A 52 8.21 6.97 1.62
C LEU A 52 7.12 7.47 0.66
N PHE A 53 7.50 8.42 -0.20
CA PHE A 53 6.63 9.12 -1.16
C PHE A 53 6.69 8.52 -2.57
N SER A 54 7.37 7.38 -2.73
CA SER A 54 7.47 6.71 -4.03
C SER A 54 6.13 6.06 -4.42
N GLN A 55 5.80 6.16 -5.71
CA GLN A 55 4.65 5.51 -6.37
C GLN A 55 4.88 4.00 -6.55
N ILE A 56 5.17 3.31 -5.45
CA ILE A 56 5.35 1.85 -5.42
C ILE A 56 4.05 1.20 -4.93
N ARG A 57 3.71 0.02 -5.47
CA ARG A 57 2.56 -0.78 -5.00
C ARG A 57 2.72 -1.18 -3.54
N SER A 58 1.60 -1.28 -2.82
CA SER A 58 1.60 -1.64 -1.39
C SER A 58 2.27 -2.98 -1.11
N THR A 59 2.07 -3.98 -1.97
CA THR A 59 2.71 -5.31 -1.84
C THR A 59 4.24 -5.23 -1.90
N GLU A 60 4.76 -4.51 -2.88
CA GLU A 60 6.19 -4.31 -3.07
C GLU A 60 6.79 -3.48 -1.92
N TRP A 61 6.07 -2.45 -1.48
CA TRP A 61 6.50 -1.64 -0.35
C TRP A 61 6.57 -2.46 0.95
N ILE A 62 5.56 -3.29 1.23
CA ILE A 62 5.54 -4.19 2.40
C ILE A 62 6.63 -5.26 2.29
N HIS A 63 6.89 -5.77 1.10
CA HIS A 63 7.97 -6.75 0.90
C HIS A 63 9.34 -6.17 1.29
N ARG A 64 9.60 -4.90 0.95
CA ARG A 64 10.87 -4.23 1.28
C ARG A 64 10.92 -3.72 2.72
N TYR A 65 9.86 -3.10 3.20
CA TYR A 65 9.85 -2.33 4.45
C TYR A 65 8.91 -2.88 5.53
N GLY A 66 8.25 -4.01 5.30
CA GLY A 66 7.35 -4.61 6.28
C GLY A 66 8.08 -5.22 7.47
N LEU A 67 7.30 -5.61 8.48
CA LEU A 67 7.83 -6.23 9.71
C LEU A 67 8.68 -7.47 9.42
N LYS A 68 8.26 -8.31 8.47
CA LYS A 68 8.95 -9.55 8.11
C LYS A 68 10.35 -9.29 7.54
N SER A 69 10.47 -8.33 6.63
CA SER A 69 11.76 -7.98 6.02
C SER A 69 12.70 -7.30 7.01
N GLN A 70 12.14 -6.52 7.95
CA GLN A 70 12.90 -5.86 9.00
C GLN A 70 13.18 -6.75 10.22
N ARG A 71 12.79 -8.03 10.19
CA ARG A 71 12.97 -8.99 11.29
C ARG A 71 12.35 -8.53 12.61
N LEU A 72 11.15 -7.95 12.51
CA LEU A 72 10.38 -7.37 13.62
C LEU A 72 9.04 -8.06 13.85
N THR A 73 8.78 -9.21 13.21
CA THR A 73 7.62 -10.03 13.58
C THR A 73 7.83 -10.63 14.97
N PHE A 74 6.72 -10.95 15.64
CA PHE A 74 6.76 -11.48 17.00
C PHE A 74 7.62 -12.75 17.09
N ASP A 75 7.42 -13.72 16.19
CA ASP A 75 8.24 -14.93 16.09
C ASP A 75 9.74 -14.63 15.94
N GLN A 76 10.09 -13.71 15.03
CA GLN A 76 11.48 -13.34 14.78
C GLN A 76 12.11 -12.64 15.98
N ILE A 77 11.32 -11.85 16.74
CA ILE A 77 11.79 -11.20 17.96
C ILE A 77 11.97 -12.27 19.05
N LEU A 78 10.98 -13.13 19.28
CA LEU A 78 11.02 -14.20 20.29
C LEU A 78 12.24 -15.10 20.12
N GLN A 79 12.56 -15.51 18.90
CA GLN A 79 13.75 -16.31 18.58
C GLN A 79 15.07 -15.59 18.89
N GLN A 80 15.07 -14.25 18.94
CA GLN A 80 16.25 -13.45 19.26
C GLN A 80 16.35 -13.09 20.74
N ILE A 81 15.23 -13.09 21.48
CA ILE A 81 15.19 -12.70 22.89
C ILE A 81 15.02 -13.88 23.87
N GLY A 82 14.82 -15.08 23.33
CA GLY A 82 14.58 -16.29 24.11
C GLY A 82 14.63 -17.54 23.25
N PHE A 83 14.16 -18.64 23.83
CA PHE A 83 14.06 -19.93 23.14
C PHE A 83 12.73 -20.60 23.45
N LYS A 84 12.26 -21.42 22.50
CA LYS A 84 11.03 -22.20 22.65
C LYS A 84 11.23 -23.27 23.73
N ARG A 85 10.30 -23.35 24.68
CA ARG A 85 10.22 -24.40 25.68
C ARG A 85 9.80 -25.69 24.98
N VAL A 86 10.62 -26.72 25.12
CA VAL A 86 10.36 -28.04 24.57
C VAL A 86 9.89 -28.95 25.70
N GLU A 87 8.80 -29.67 25.45
CA GLU A 87 8.34 -30.77 26.27
C GLU A 87 8.71 -32.05 25.54
N SER A 88 9.45 -32.95 26.22
CA SER A 88 9.83 -34.25 25.64
C SER A 88 9.16 -35.37 26.43
N PHE A 89 8.62 -36.35 25.73
CA PHE A 89 8.12 -37.56 26.38
C PHE A 89 9.31 -38.45 26.74
N ASP A 90 9.41 -38.81 28.02
CA ASP A 90 10.41 -39.76 28.49
C ASP A 90 9.76 -41.16 28.58
N PRO A 91 10.16 -42.12 27.72
CA PRO A 91 9.57 -43.45 27.69
C PRO A 91 9.90 -44.31 28.92
N VAL A 92 10.98 -43.98 29.65
CA VAL A 92 11.37 -44.71 30.88
C VAL A 92 10.50 -44.25 32.05
N ILE A 93 10.18 -42.96 32.10
CA ILE A 93 9.34 -42.38 33.17
C ILE A 93 7.85 -42.51 32.83
N GLY A 94 7.51 -42.73 31.55
CA GLY A 94 6.14 -42.80 31.05
C GLY A 94 5.39 -41.47 31.15
N LYS A 95 6.13 -40.36 31.18
CA LYS A 95 5.59 -39.00 31.39
C LYS A 95 6.25 -38.00 30.47
N THR A 96 5.50 -36.98 30.09
CA THR A 96 6.05 -35.79 29.45
C THR A 96 6.84 -35.00 30.49
N VAL A 97 8.13 -34.81 30.24
CA VAL A 97 9.03 -34.04 31.08
C VAL A 97 9.27 -32.67 30.47
N THR A 98 9.31 -31.66 31.33
CA THR A 98 9.69 -30.30 30.95
C THR A 98 10.86 -29.85 31.80
N ALA A 99 11.73 -29.04 31.20
CA ALA A 99 12.93 -28.58 31.88
C ALA A 99 12.56 -27.65 33.05
N LYS A 100 12.87 -28.06 34.29
CA LYS A 100 12.55 -27.32 35.53
C LYS A 100 13.70 -26.42 36.05
N TYR A 101 14.79 -26.27 35.29
CA TYR A 101 16.00 -25.53 35.72
C TYR A 101 15.78 -24.03 36.00
N ALA A 102 14.59 -23.52 35.69
CA ALA A 102 14.27 -22.10 35.60
C ALA A 102 13.08 -21.69 36.47
N GLY A 103 12.79 -22.40 37.57
CA GLY A 103 11.65 -22.10 38.45
C GLY A 103 11.56 -20.61 38.81
N ASN A 104 10.63 -19.90 38.17
CA ASN A 104 10.41 -18.45 38.22
C ASN A 104 11.63 -17.55 37.94
N LEU A 105 12.74 -18.11 37.46
CA LEU A 105 13.98 -17.35 37.24
C LEU A 105 13.93 -16.50 35.97
N TYR A 106 13.13 -16.94 34.99
CA TYR A 106 12.97 -16.27 33.70
C TYR A 106 11.50 -15.98 33.44
N HIS A 107 11.23 -14.90 32.72
CA HIS A 107 9.89 -14.61 32.23
C HIS A 107 9.55 -15.56 31.08
N GLU A 108 8.34 -16.09 31.11
CA GLU A 108 7.80 -16.92 30.04
C GLU A 108 6.69 -16.15 29.31
N VAL A 109 6.67 -16.27 27.98
CA VAL A 109 5.63 -15.71 27.13
C VAL A 109 4.99 -16.85 26.34
N GLN A 110 3.66 -16.86 26.32
CA GLN A 110 2.90 -17.78 25.50
C GLN A 110 2.61 -17.11 24.15
N HIS A 111 2.92 -17.84 23.08
CA HIS A 111 2.57 -17.49 21.71
C HIS A 111 1.14 -17.95 21.40
N ASP A 112 0.48 -17.30 20.43
CA ASP A 112 -0.93 -17.57 20.08
C ASP A 112 -1.18 -19.01 19.61
N ASN A 113 -0.14 -19.68 19.10
CA ASN A 113 -0.20 -21.08 18.70
C ASN A 113 -0.07 -22.09 19.86
N GLY A 114 0.01 -21.61 21.11
CA GLY A 114 0.18 -22.42 22.32
C GLY A 114 1.64 -22.69 22.71
N ASP A 115 2.61 -22.31 21.87
CA ASP A 115 4.03 -22.45 22.18
C ASP A 115 4.45 -21.53 23.33
N ARG A 116 5.31 -22.03 24.21
CA ARG A 116 5.87 -21.24 25.32
C ARG A 116 7.32 -20.88 25.02
N TYR A 117 7.69 -19.64 25.27
CA TYR A 117 9.05 -19.14 25.10
C TYR A 117 9.60 -18.64 26.43
N VAL A 118 10.82 -19.04 26.75
CA VAL A 118 11.55 -18.55 27.92
C VAL A 118 12.43 -17.38 27.47
N LEU A 119 12.24 -16.21 28.09
CA LEU A 119 12.97 -14.99 27.75
C LEU A 119 14.30 -14.93 28.50
N THR A 120 15.40 -14.71 27.78
CA THR A 120 16.77 -14.63 28.34
C THR A 120 17.51 -13.36 27.96
N CYS A 121 16.85 -12.44 27.25
CA CYS A 121 17.47 -11.22 26.77
C CYS A 121 17.80 -10.21 27.89
N ARG A 122 18.81 -9.37 27.62
CA ARG A 122 19.12 -8.21 28.45
C ARG A 122 18.15 -7.06 28.18
N PRO A 123 17.88 -6.18 29.16
CA PRO A 123 17.02 -5.01 28.99
C PRO A 123 17.39 -4.13 27.79
N ASP A 124 18.68 -4.00 27.48
CA ASP A 124 19.15 -3.18 26.35
C ASP A 124 18.69 -3.72 25.00
N LYS A 125 18.62 -5.05 24.87
CA LYS A 125 18.14 -5.69 23.64
C LYS A 125 16.63 -5.49 23.46
N LEU A 126 15.87 -5.56 24.55
CA LEU A 126 14.44 -5.22 24.53
C LEU A 126 14.23 -3.75 24.15
N ARG A 127 15.03 -2.86 24.73
CA ARG A 127 14.98 -1.43 24.43
C ARG A 127 15.32 -1.17 22.96
N GLU A 128 16.29 -1.86 22.37
CA GLU A 128 16.57 -1.80 20.92
C GLU A 128 15.34 -2.20 20.08
N PHE A 129 14.71 -3.34 20.38
CA PHE A 129 13.52 -3.78 19.66
C PHE A 129 12.35 -2.80 19.80
N HIS A 130 12.15 -2.25 21.00
CA HIS A 130 11.17 -1.20 21.23
C HIS A 130 11.39 0.00 20.31
N HIS A 131 12.61 0.56 20.27
CA HIS A 131 12.93 1.68 19.38
C HIS A 131 12.70 1.35 17.89
N ARG A 132 13.09 0.14 17.46
CA ARG A 132 12.89 -0.31 16.06
C ARG A 132 11.41 -0.46 15.73
N LEU A 133 10.60 -1.01 16.63
CA LEU A 133 9.15 -1.13 16.47
C LEU A 133 8.47 0.25 16.44
N THR A 134 8.86 1.18 17.33
CA THR A 134 8.35 2.56 17.31
C THR A 134 8.67 3.25 15.98
N ARG A 135 9.89 3.09 15.47
CA ARG A 135 10.30 3.65 14.17
C ARG A 135 9.49 3.04 13.03
N MET A 136 9.30 1.72 13.04
CA MET A 136 8.47 1.02 12.07
C MET A 136 7.02 1.51 12.09
N LEU A 137 6.43 1.67 13.27
CA LEU A 137 5.07 2.17 13.43
C LEU A 137 4.91 3.59 12.86
N SER A 138 5.90 4.47 13.11
CA SER A 138 5.94 5.80 12.51
C SER A 138 5.99 5.74 10.98
N LEU A 139 6.83 4.87 10.43
CA LEU A 139 6.97 4.66 8.99
C LEU A 139 5.68 4.11 8.35
N LEU A 140 5.02 3.15 8.99
CA LEU A 140 3.72 2.63 8.56
C LEU A 140 2.64 3.72 8.58
N ARG A 141 2.58 4.54 9.63
CA ARG A 141 1.63 5.67 9.71
C ARG A 141 1.86 6.68 8.58
N LYS A 142 3.11 7.08 8.34
CA LYS A 142 3.47 7.98 7.23
C LYS A 142 3.06 7.39 5.89
N ARG A 143 3.25 6.09 5.70
CA ARG A 143 2.85 5.41 4.47
C ARG A 143 1.34 5.36 4.29
N VAL A 144 0.58 5.06 5.35
CA VAL A 144 -0.89 5.11 5.33
C VAL A 144 -1.35 6.49 4.93
N LEU A 145 -0.85 7.54 5.59
CA LEU A 145 -1.18 8.92 5.24
C LEU A 145 -0.87 9.21 3.78
N PHE A 146 0.31 8.82 3.28
CA PHE A 146 0.66 9.01 1.89
C PHE A 146 -0.34 8.34 0.93
N ILE A 147 -0.67 7.06 1.11
CA ILE A 147 -1.58 6.36 0.19
C ILE A 147 -3.04 6.80 0.30
N THR A 148 -3.42 7.44 1.41
CA THR A 148 -4.78 7.97 1.63
C THR A 148 -4.90 9.49 1.41
N ASP A 149 -3.85 10.12 0.87
CA ASP A 149 -3.79 11.57 0.66
C ASP A 149 -4.08 11.96 -0.79
N GLY A 150 -4.81 13.06 -0.99
CA GLY A 150 -5.18 13.60 -2.29
C GLY A 150 -5.88 12.60 -3.21
N SER A 151 -5.51 12.61 -4.48
CA SER A 151 -6.03 11.72 -5.52
C SER A 151 -5.84 10.23 -5.22
N ARG A 152 -4.82 9.86 -4.41
CA ARG A 152 -4.54 8.46 -4.05
C ARG A 152 -5.65 7.85 -3.21
N ARG A 153 -6.40 8.66 -2.47
CA ARG A 153 -7.56 8.21 -1.70
C ARG A 153 -8.68 7.65 -2.57
N LEU A 154 -8.90 8.25 -3.74
CA LEU A 154 -10.01 7.88 -4.64
C LEU A 154 -9.56 6.88 -5.71
N PHE A 155 -8.38 7.11 -6.31
CA PHE A 155 -7.89 6.34 -7.45
C PHE A 155 -6.84 5.29 -7.09
N GLY A 156 -6.40 5.26 -5.82
CA GLY A 156 -5.24 4.47 -5.41
C GLY A 156 -3.91 5.07 -5.88
N VAL A 157 -2.82 4.35 -5.62
CA VAL A 157 -1.48 4.72 -6.07
C VAL A 157 -1.23 4.12 -7.44
N ILE A 158 -1.06 4.98 -8.43
CA ILE A 158 -0.64 4.59 -9.79
C ILE A 158 0.87 4.38 -9.78
N SER A 159 1.31 3.18 -10.15
CA SER A 159 2.74 2.78 -10.16
C SER A 159 3.26 2.44 -11.55
N GLU A 160 2.33 2.29 -12.49
CA GLU A 160 2.57 1.89 -13.85
C GLU A 160 3.14 3.06 -14.66
N PRO A 161 4.17 2.85 -15.49
CA PRO A 161 4.77 3.92 -16.28
C PRO A 161 3.86 4.40 -17.42
N THR A 162 2.84 3.62 -17.78
CA THR A 162 1.89 3.94 -18.85
C THR A 162 0.49 3.56 -18.40
N VAL A 163 -0.44 4.51 -18.49
CA VAL A 163 -1.82 4.36 -17.98
C VAL A 163 -2.83 4.79 -19.03
N CYS A 164 -3.93 4.06 -19.15
CA CYS A 164 -5.11 4.51 -19.86
C CYS A 164 -6.25 4.67 -18.86
N LEU A 165 -6.75 5.89 -18.69
CA LEU A 165 -7.93 6.17 -17.88
C LEU A 165 -9.17 5.89 -18.73
N VAL A 166 -10.12 5.15 -18.17
CA VAL A 166 -11.42 4.91 -18.80
C VAL A 166 -12.48 5.53 -17.89
N CYS A 167 -13.16 6.55 -18.39
CA CYS A 167 -14.06 7.38 -17.62
C CYS A 167 -15.48 7.22 -18.15
N ASP A 168 -16.34 6.56 -17.37
CA ASP A 168 -17.78 6.48 -17.61
C ASP A 168 -18.49 7.51 -16.72
N CYS A 169 -19.10 8.50 -17.34
CA CYS A 169 -19.70 9.64 -16.63
C CYS A 169 -21.18 9.85 -16.96
N LYS A 170 -21.77 9.03 -17.84
CA LYS A 170 -23.13 9.25 -18.38
C LYS A 170 -24.23 9.31 -17.33
N THR A 171 -24.04 8.64 -16.20
CA THR A 171 -25.08 8.47 -15.18
C THR A 171 -24.84 9.33 -13.95
N LEU A 172 -23.88 10.25 -13.98
CA LEU A 172 -23.57 11.10 -12.84
C LEU A 172 -24.48 12.33 -12.85
N ASP A 173 -25.17 12.59 -11.74
CA ASP A 173 -25.80 13.89 -11.51
C ASP A 173 -24.75 15.00 -11.59
N HIS A 174 -25.13 16.19 -12.05
CA HIS A 174 -24.24 17.33 -12.30
C HIS A 174 -23.35 17.63 -11.08
N ARG A 175 -23.89 17.49 -9.86
CA ARG A 175 -23.11 17.70 -8.62
C ARG A 175 -21.99 16.69 -8.45
N ILE A 176 -22.28 15.42 -8.73
CA ILE A 176 -21.31 14.31 -8.62
C ILE A 176 -20.29 14.43 -9.76
N PHE A 177 -20.75 14.77 -10.96
CA PHE A 177 -19.88 15.02 -12.10
C PHE A 177 -18.85 16.10 -11.79
N ASN A 178 -19.26 17.27 -11.26
CA ASN A 178 -18.36 18.36 -10.86
C ASN A 178 -17.29 17.89 -9.86
N GLN A 179 -17.67 17.10 -8.85
CA GLN A 179 -16.71 16.56 -7.86
C GLN A 179 -15.74 15.56 -8.50
N PHE A 180 -16.23 14.76 -9.43
CA PHE A 180 -15.38 13.86 -10.21
C PHE A 180 -14.37 14.65 -11.06
N GLN A 181 -14.77 15.75 -11.71
CA GLN A 181 -13.83 16.59 -12.48
C GLN A 181 -12.70 17.13 -11.60
N VAL A 182 -13.03 17.72 -10.44
CA VAL A 182 -12.02 18.21 -9.50
C VAL A 182 -11.08 17.09 -9.07
N SER A 183 -11.62 15.90 -8.81
CA SER A 183 -10.82 14.73 -8.43
C SER A 183 -9.91 14.26 -9.56
N LEU A 184 -10.39 14.29 -10.81
CA LEU A 184 -9.64 13.90 -11.99
C LEU A 184 -8.51 14.89 -12.29
N THR A 185 -8.77 16.20 -12.19
CA THR A 185 -7.74 17.25 -12.29
C THR A 185 -6.64 17.04 -11.24
N ASN A 186 -7.01 16.69 -9.99
CA ASN A 186 -6.03 16.38 -8.95
C ASN A 186 -5.25 15.10 -9.27
N LEU A 187 -5.89 14.08 -9.86
CA LEU A 187 -5.20 12.87 -10.33
C LEU A 187 -4.12 13.19 -11.36
N PHE A 188 -4.43 14.04 -12.34
CA PHE A 188 -3.47 14.47 -13.35
C PHE A 188 -2.26 15.17 -12.73
N LYS A 189 -2.52 16.17 -11.88
CA LYS A 189 -1.48 16.98 -11.24
C LYS A 189 -0.60 16.16 -10.29
N GLU A 190 -1.21 15.30 -9.48
CA GLU A 190 -0.51 14.62 -8.40
C GLU A 190 0.16 13.31 -8.82
N GLN A 191 -0.40 12.60 -9.80
CA GLN A 191 0.02 11.24 -10.17
C GLN A 191 0.41 11.09 -11.63
N ILE A 192 -0.43 11.50 -12.59
CA ILE A 192 -0.16 11.30 -14.02
C ILE A 192 1.04 12.14 -14.46
N SER A 193 1.26 13.31 -13.88
CA SER A 193 2.46 14.14 -14.10
C SER A 193 3.79 13.43 -13.80
N LYS A 194 3.76 12.31 -13.10
CA LYS A 194 4.94 11.55 -12.64
C LYS A 194 5.18 10.26 -13.41
N ILE A 195 4.28 9.87 -14.32
CA ILE A 195 4.43 8.67 -15.15
C ILE A 195 5.00 9.02 -16.53
N LYS A 196 5.30 8.03 -17.36
CA LYS A 196 5.90 8.28 -18.68
C LYS A 196 4.85 8.63 -19.72
N LYS A 197 3.79 7.85 -19.79
CA LYS A 197 2.76 7.97 -20.83
C LYS A 197 1.37 7.84 -20.27
N PHE A 198 0.39 8.49 -20.89
CA PHE A 198 -0.99 8.34 -20.52
C PHE A 198 -1.94 8.42 -21.71
N ASN A 199 -3.17 7.97 -21.52
CA ASN A 199 -4.28 8.25 -22.39
C ASN A 199 -5.59 8.31 -21.60
N VAL A 200 -6.64 8.83 -22.22
CA VAL A 200 -8.00 8.85 -21.66
C VAL A 200 -9.00 8.38 -22.71
N ILE A 201 -9.94 7.55 -22.26
CA ILE A 201 -11.10 7.10 -23.03
C ILE A 201 -12.34 7.54 -22.27
N TRP A 202 -13.15 8.36 -22.91
CA TRP A 202 -14.45 8.82 -22.43
C TRP A 202 -15.51 7.86 -22.94
N VAL A 203 -16.20 7.21 -22.02
CA VAL A 203 -17.27 6.27 -22.34
C VAL A 203 -18.57 7.06 -22.42
N SER A 204 -18.93 7.41 -23.65
CA SER A 204 -20.18 8.07 -24.01
C SER A 204 -21.02 7.14 -24.93
N ASN A 205 -22.08 7.64 -25.58
CA ASN A 205 -22.85 6.84 -26.55
C ASN A 205 -21.96 6.40 -27.71
N ASP A 206 -21.04 7.27 -28.10
CA ASP A 206 -19.89 6.95 -28.92
C ASP A 206 -18.63 7.06 -28.03
N ASN A 207 -17.80 6.02 -28.01
CA ASN A 207 -16.57 6.04 -27.21
C ASN A 207 -15.60 7.05 -27.81
N GLU A 208 -15.23 8.07 -27.02
CA GLU A 208 -14.30 9.11 -27.45
C GLU A 208 -12.93 8.88 -26.83
N GLN A 209 -11.93 8.68 -27.67
CA GLN A 209 -10.56 8.50 -27.23
C GLN A 209 -9.81 9.84 -27.38
N PHE A 210 -9.14 10.30 -26.31
CA PHE A 210 -8.36 11.54 -26.35
C PHE A 210 -7.26 11.49 -27.43
N ARG A 211 -6.54 10.37 -27.49
CA ARG A 211 -5.52 10.06 -28.53
C ARG A 211 -5.53 8.59 -28.89
N GLU A 212 -5.30 8.23 -30.15
CA GLU A 212 -5.27 6.82 -30.61
C GLU A 212 -4.29 5.91 -29.84
N GLN A 213 -3.20 6.48 -29.32
CA GLN A 213 -2.17 5.77 -28.56
C GLN A 213 -1.77 6.56 -27.31
N PRO A 214 -1.22 5.90 -26.27
CA PRO A 214 -0.66 6.58 -25.11
C PRO A 214 0.45 7.56 -25.49
N ILE A 215 0.27 8.81 -25.08
CA ILE A 215 1.20 9.91 -25.36
C ILE A 215 2.09 10.18 -24.16
N ASP A 216 3.26 10.79 -24.41
CA ASP A 216 4.16 11.20 -23.34
C ASP A 216 3.55 12.27 -22.44
N VAL A 217 3.87 12.18 -21.15
CA VAL A 217 3.46 13.16 -20.15
C VAL A 217 4.28 14.44 -20.33
N ASN A 218 3.59 15.55 -20.59
CA ASN A 218 4.12 16.91 -20.51
C ASN A 218 2.98 17.87 -20.11
N ALA A 219 3.31 19.10 -19.70
CA ALA A 219 2.32 20.07 -19.23
C ALA A 219 1.21 20.31 -20.26
N THR A 220 1.57 20.54 -21.53
CA THR A 220 0.62 20.78 -22.61
C THR A 220 -0.34 19.62 -22.83
N ASN A 221 0.15 18.38 -22.81
CA ASN A 221 -0.66 17.19 -23.00
C ASN A 221 -1.61 16.97 -21.81
N ILE A 222 -1.15 17.23 -20.59
CA ILE A 222 -1.98 17.16 -19.39
C ILE A 222 -3.09 18.21 -19.47
N ASP A 223 -2.76 19.47 -19.75
CA ASP A 223 -3.72 20.56 -19.82
C ASP A 223 -4.75 20.30 -20.92
N GLN A 224 -4.33 19.83 -22.11
CA GLN A 224 -5.25 19.44 -23.18
C GLN A 224 -6.18 18.29 -22.79
N ALA A 225 -5.69 17.32 -22.03
CA ALA A 225 -6.50 16.19 -21.57
C ALA A 225 -7.52 16.65 -20.51
N ASP A 226 -7.11 17.50 -19.57
CA ASP A 226 -7.99 18.10 -18.55
C ASP A 226 -9.06 18.96 -19.23
N ASP A 227 -8.67 19.83 -20.17
CA ASP A 227 -9.59 20.68 -20.95
C ASP A 227 -10.57 19.87 -21.80
N SER A 228 -10.12 18.75 -22.38
CA SER A 228 -10.97 17.89 -23.21
C SER A 228 -12.16 17.33 -22.44
N PHE A 229 -12.04 17.21 -21.12
CA PHE A 229 -13.11 16.73 -20.25
C PHE A 229 -14.23 17.74 -20.04
N PHE A 230 -13.97 19.04 -20.20
CA PHE A 230 -14.96 20.10 -20.00
C PHE A 230 -15.86 20.34 -21.22
N LYS A 231 -15.77 19.47 -22.25
CA LYS A 231 -16.67 19.56 -23.39
C LYS A 231 -18.11 19.20 -22.98
N PRO A 232 -19.12 19.98 -23.43
CA PRO A 232 -20.51 19.81 -23.04
C PRO A 232 -21.14 18.49 -23.50
N ASP A 233 -20.52 17.80 -24.46
CA ASP A 233 -21.04 16.58 -25.08
C ASP A 233 -20.91 15.32 -24.19
N HIS A 234 -20.25 15.45 -23.03
CA HIS A 234 -20.02 14.34 -22.10
C HIS A 234 -21.05 14.24 -20.95
N GLN A 235 -22.09 15.09 -20.95
CA GLN A 235 -23.24 15.05 -20.02
C GLN A 235 -24.39 14.20 -20.55
#